data_AF-A0A7Y2JFP6-F1
#
_entry.id   AF-A0A7Y2JFP6-F1
#
_cell.length_a   1.000
_cell.length_b   1.000
_cell.length_c   1.000
_cell.angle_alpha   90.00
_cell.angle_beta   90.00
_cell.angle_gamma   90.00
#
_symmetry.space_group_name_H-M   'P 1'
#
loop_
_entity.id
_entity.type
_entity.pdbx_description
1 polymer ?
#
loop_
_entity_poly.entity_id
_entity_poly.type
_entity_poly.pdbx_seq_one_letter_code
_entity_poly.pdbx_strand_id
1 'polypeptide(L)'
;IVATGSSFVIMMTMMGIISLAGIVVNNGVVLLDYAQLLIDRKKEELDIDDSEYLPVKELFNCIVRAGKARLRPVILTAITTILGLIPLAIGLNINFFSLFQEFDAKIYFGGDNVIFWGPLAWTVIYGLFVATFLTLIVVPIMFYLITRFKMWLRKKTITIIETDAVNDENSKEAILT
;
A
#
# COMPACT_ATOMS: atom_id res chain seq x y z
N ILE A 1 -3.44 0.67 27.61
CA ILE A 1 -4.28 0.62 28.83
C ILE A 1 -3.44 0.79 30.10
N VAL A 2 -2.30 0.09 30.27
CA VAL A 2 -1.45 0.27 31.47
C VAL A 2 -0.55 1.53 31.42
N ALA A 3 -0.16 2.01 30.24
CA ALA A 3 0.76 3.16 30.12
C ALA A 3 0.09 4.55 30.01
N THR A 4 -1.21 4.64 29.72
CA THR A 4 -1.84 5.92 29.29
C THR A 4 -3.10 6.32 30.08
N GLY A 5 -3.68 5.43 30.91
CA GLY A 5 -4.81 5.75 31.79
C GLY A 5 -6.15 6.15 31.12
N SER A 6 -6.26 6.08 29.78
CA SER A 6 -7.44 6.54 29.03
C SER A 6 -8.57 5.50 28.99
N SER A 7 -9.82 5.94 29.17
CA SER A 7 -11.04 5.15 28.97
C SER A 7 -11.06 4.56 27.56
N PHE A 8 -11.10 3.24 27.44
CA PHE A 8 -11.15 2.57 26.13
C PHE A 8 -12.52 2.79 25.49
N VAL A 9 -12.64 3.84 24.68
CA VAL A 9 -13.81 4.02 23.80
C VAL A 9 -13.62 3.11 22.59
N ILE A 10 -14.08 1.86 22.73
CA ILE A 10 -13.98 0.79 21.72
C ILE A 10 -14.39 1.30 20.33
N MET A 11 -15.53 1.98 20.26
CA MET A 11 -16.10 2.46 18.98
C MET A 11 -15.16 3.42 18.26
N MET A 12 -14.59 4.40 18.97
CA MET A 12 -13.73 5.42 18.36
C MET A 12 -12.38 4.85 17.91
N THR A 13 -11.84 3.91 18.67
CA THR A 13 -10.60 3.21 18.29
C THR A 13 -10.82 2.34 17.05
N MET A 14 -11.93 1.60 16.98
CA MET A 14 -12.29 0.78 15.81
C MET A 14 -12.51 1.63 14.56
N MET A 15 -13.18 2.78 14.69
CA MET A 15 -13.32 3.74 13.58
C MET A 15 -11.94 4.23 13.08
N GLY A 16 -11.01 4.52 13.99
CA GLY A 16 -9.64 4.89 13.64
C GLY A 16 -8.91 3.79 12.84
N ILE A 17 -9.04 2.53 13.25
CA ILE A 17 -8.43 1.39 12.54
C ILE A 17 -9.03 1.22 11.15
N ILE A 18 -10.35 1.28 11.00
CA ILE A 18 -11.04 1.14 9.71
C ILE A 18 -10.64 2.25 8.75
N SER A 19 -10.62 3.51 9.23
CA SER A 19 -10.16 4.65 8.45
C SER A 19 -8.72 4.49 7.99
N LEU A 20 -7.84 4.10 8.90
CA LEU A 20 -6.43 3.84 8.62
C LEU A 20 -6.26 2.77 7.53
N ALA A 21 -6.99 1.65 7.61
CA ALA A 21 -6.91 0.59 6.62
C ALA A 21 -7.18 1.10 5.20
N GLY A 22 -8.18 1.97 5.03
CA GLY A 22 -8.48 2.59 3.74
C GLY A 22 -7.34 3.46 3.20
N ILE A 23 -6.76 4.30 4.06
CA ILE A 23 -5.62 5.17 3.69
C ILE A 23 -4.42 4.32 3.26
N VAL A 24 -4.12 3.26 4.03
CA VAL A 24 -2.97 2.38 3.79
C VAL A 24 -3.15 1.58 2.50
N VAL A 25 -4.33 1.04 2.24
CA VAL A 25 -4.64 0.31 0.99
C VAL A 25 -4.54 1.25 -0.21
N ASN A 26 -5.07 2.47 -0.12
CA ASN A 26 -4.98 3.44 -1.20
C ASN A 26 -3.52 3.78 -1.55
N ASN A 27 -2.69 4.03 -0.53
CA ASN A 27 -1.26 4.26 -0.71
C ASN A 27 -0.54 3.08 -1.41
N GLY A 28 -0.97 1.83 -1.13
CA GLY A 28 -0.44 0.62 -1.75
C GLY A 28 -0.89 0.40 -3.19
N VAL A 29 -2.19 0.54 -3.47
CA VAL A 29 -2.79 0.36 -4.81
C VAL A 29 -2.13 1.32 -5.81
N VAL A 30 -1.99 2.58 -5.43
CA VAL A 30 -1.38 3.62 -6.27
C VAL A 30 0.09 3.29 -6.64
N LEU A 31 0.81 2.57 -5.77
CA LEU A 31 2.16 2.07 -6.06
C LEU A 31 2.14 0.90 -7.04
N LEU A 32 1.25 -0.08 -6.81
CA LEU A 32 1.09 -1.24 -7.69
C LEU A 32 0.70 -0.82 -9.11
N ASP A 33 -0.27 0.07 -9.24
CA ASP A 33 -0.72 0.59 -10.53
C ASP A 33 0.44 1.27 -11.28
N TYR A 34 1.26 2.06 -10.58
CA TYR A 34 2.41 2.70 -11.21
C TYR A 34 3.52 1.72 -11.56
N ALA A 35 3.74 0.68 -10.74
CA ALA A 35 4.68 -0.39 -11.07
C ALA A 35 4.22 -1.16 -12.31
N GLN A 36 2.93 -1.49 -12.41
CA GLN A 36 2.35 -2.14 -13.57
C GLN A 36 2.48 -1.27 -14.83
N LEU A 37 2.12 0.02 -14.75
CA LEU A 37 2.30 0.97 -15.85
C LEU A 37 3.74 1.06 -16.34
N LEU A 38 4.73 1.01 -15.44
CA LEU A 38 6.15 1.01 -15.83
C LEU A 38 6.59 -0.31 -16.48
N ILE A 39 6.01 -1.43 -16.07
CA ILE A 39 6.26 -2.74 -16.67
C ILE A 39 5.68 -2.79 -18.07
N ASP A 40 4.43 -2.38 -18.25
CA ASP A 40 3.74 -2.43 -19.54
C ASP A 40 4.47 -1.56 -20.58
N ARG A 41 4.84 -0.32 -20.20
CA ARG A 41 5.67 0.54 -21.05
C ARG A 41 7.02 -0.08 -21.41
N LYS A 42 7.63 -0.83 -20.49
CA LYS A 42 8.92 -1.47 -20.73
C LYS A 42 8.80 -2.71 -21.62
N LYS A 43 7.65 -3.40 -21.60
CA LYS A 43 7.33 -4.47 -22.55
C LYS A 43 7.18 -3.91 -23.96
N GLU A 44 6.42 -2.84 -24.13
CA GLU A 44 6.26 -2.15 -25.43
C GLU A 44 7.61 -1.69 -25.99
N GLU A 45 8.49 -1.12 -25.15
CA GLU A 45 9.84 -0.67 -25.57
C GLU A 45 10.73 -1.84 -26.05
N LEU A 46 10.52 -3.04 -25.51
CA LEU A 46 11.31 -4.23 -25.80
C LEU A 46 10.63 -5.18 -26.81
N ASP A 47 9.47 -4.79 -27.36
CA ASP A 47 8.64 -5.60 -28.26
C ASP A 47 8.31 -7.00 -27.68
N ILE A 48 8.07 -7.04 -26.36
CA ILE A 48 7.73 -8.26 -25.62
C ILE A 48 6.21 -8.41 -25.64
N ASP A 49 5.73 -9.59 -26.05
CA ASP A 49 4.31 -9.92 -26.03
C ASP A 49 3.69 -9.75 -24.64
N ASP A 50 2.43 -9.29 -24.59
CA ASP A 50 1.72 -9.04 -23.33
C ASP A 50 1.64 -10.27 -22.42
N SER A 51 1.60 -11.47 -23.02
CA SER A 51 1.58 -12.73 -22.28
C SER A 51 2.93 -13.09 -21.66
N GLU A 52 4.02 -12.48 -22.13
CA GLU A 52 5.38 -12.76 -21.68
C GLU A 52 5.81 -11.84 -20.53
N TYR A 53 6.71 -12.35 -19.70
CA TYR A 53 7.20 -11.65 -18.53
C TYR A 53 8.49 -10.91 -18.85
N LEU A 54 8.62 -9.70 -18.30
CA LEU A 54 9.85 -8.92 -18.41
C LEU A 54 11.03 -9.69 -17.78
N PRO A 55 12.25 -9.61 -18.34
CA PRO A 55 13.43 -10.18 -17.69
C PRO A 55 13.57 -9.69 -16.24
N VAL A 56 13.99 -10.58 -15.34
CA VAL A 56 14.03 -10.31 -13.88
C VAL A 56 14.77 -9.00 -13.53
N LYS A 57 15.83 -8.68 -14.27
CA LYS A 57 16.63 -7.46 -14.11
C LYS A 57 15.82 -6.19 -14.43
N GLU A 58 15.10 -6.21 -15.55
CA GLU A 58 14.27 -5.07 -15.97
C GLU A 58 13.05 -4.93 -15.06
N LEU A 59 12.43 -6.06 -14.67
CA LEU A 59 11.32 -6.05 -13.70
C LEU A 59 11.74 -5.38 -12.39
N PHE A 60 12.89 -5.76 -11.86
CA PHE A 60 13.43 -5.15 -10.65
C PHE A 60 13.66 -3.65 -10.83
N ASN A 61 14.21 -3.21 -11.96
CA ASN A 61 14.41 -1.79 -12.27
C ASN A 61 13.10 -1.01 -12.30
N CYS A 62 12.06 -1.55 -12.95
CA CYS A 62 10.73 -0.93 -13.00
C CYS A 62 10.12 -0.79 -11.60
N ILE A 63 10.19 -1.83 -10.76
CA ILE A 63 9.67 -1.79 -9.38
C ILE A 63 10.42 -0.76 -8.52
N VAL A 64 11.75 -0.69 -8.63
CA VAL A 64 12.56 0.30 -7.90
C VAL A 64 12.23 1.72 -8.35
N ARG A 65 12.08 1.96 -9.67
CA ARG A 65 11.64 3.24 -10.22
C ARG A 65 10.24 3.61 -9.70
N ALA A 66 9.32 2.64 -9.67
CA ALA A 66 7.97 2.83 -9.17
C ALA A 66 7.95 3.26 -7.70
N GLY A 67 8.70 2.53 -6.85
CA GLY A 67 8.80 2.83 -5.42
C GLY A 67 9.38 4.23 -5.16
N LYS A 68 10.44 4.62 -5.87
CA LYS A 68 11.05 5.96 -5.73
C LYS A 68 10.09 7.10 -6.11
N ALA A 69 9.33 6.94 -7.19
CA ALA A 69 8.40 7.97 -7.65
C ALA A 69 7.21 8.13 -6.69
N ARG A 70 6.75 7.04 -6.06
CA ARG A 70 5.59 7.03 -5.18
C ARG A 70 5.88 7.37 -3.73
N LEU A 71 7.14 7.27 -3.30
CA LEU A 71 7.59 7.72 -1.99
C LEU A 71 7.12 9.14 -1.67
N ARG A 72 7.20 10.06 -2.65
CA ARG A 72 6.79 11.46 -2.49
C ARG A 72 5.29 11.62 -2.21
N PRO A 73 4.37 11.10 -3.07
CA PRO A 73 2.94 11.08 -2.77
C PRO A 73 2.57 10.46 -1.42
N VAL A 74 3.13 9.30 -1.08
CA VAL A 74 2.76 8.57 0.15
C VAL A 74 3.18 9.35 1.40
N ILE A 75 4.41 9.89 1.41
CA ILE A 75 4.88 10.75 2.51
C ILE A 75 4.03 12.02 2.60
N LEU A 76 3.67 12.63 1.48
CA LEU A 76 2.85 13.84 1.46
C LEU A 76 1.46 13.58 2.09
N THR A 77 0.80 12.48 1.73
CA THR A 77 -0.46 12.06 2.35
C THR A 77 -0.29 11.86 3.84
N ALA A 78 0.74 11.10 4.26
CA ALA A 78 0.99 10.83 5.66
C ALA A 78 1.20 12.12 6.47
N ILE A 79 2.05 13.01 5.99
CA ILE A 79 2.33 14.30 6.63
C ILE A 79 1.05 15.13 6.71
N THR A 80 0.30 15.29 5.61
CA THR A 80 -0.91 16.12 5.60
C THR A 80 -1.98 15.56 6.55
N THR A 81 -2.15 14.24 6.60
CA THR A 81 -3.11 13.59 7.51
C THR A 81 -2.68 13.77 8.96
N ILE A 82 -1.39 13.60 9.28
CA ILE A 82 -0.88 13.80 10.63
C ILE A 82 -1.08 15.26 11.05
N LEU A 83 -0.67 16.22 10.21
CA LEU A 83 -0.84 17.65 10.50
C LEU A 83 -2.30 18.04 10.68
N GLY A 84 -3.22 17.52 9.86
CA GLY A 84 -4.66 17.77 10.00
C GLY A 84 -5.27 17.16 11.26
N LEU A 85 -4.71 16.07 11.77
CA LEU A 85 -5.19 15.39 12.97
C LEU A 85 -4.51 15.86 14.26
N ILE A 86 -3.36 16.55 14.20
CA ILE A 86 -2.68 17.08 15.39
C ILE A 86 -3.59 17.95 16.26
N PRO A 87 -4.30 18.98 15.73
CA PRO A 87 -5.16 19.84 16.55
C PRO A 87 -6.25 19.05 17.28
N LEU A 88 -6.79 18.03 16.61
CA LEU A 88 -7.80 17.14 17.18
C LEU A 88 -7.21 16.21 18.25
N ALA A 89 -6.01 15.68 18.00
CA ALA A 89 -5.31 14.75 18.91
C ALA A 89 -4.92 15.41 20.24
N ILE A 90 -4.56 16.70 20.21
CA ILE A 90 -4.25 17.49 21.41
C ILE A 90 -5.49 18.11 22.06
N GLY A 91 -6.68 17.99 21.46
CA GLY A 91 -7.93 18.51 22.02
C GLY A 91 -8.08 20.03 21.92
N LEU A 92 -7.51 20.64 20.88
CA LEU A 92 -7.68 22.07 20.59
C LEU A 92 -9.10 22.27 20.01
N ASN A 93 -9.99 22.88 20.80
CA ASN A 93 -11.37 23.13 20.40
C ASN A 93 -11.55 24.61 20.04
N ILE A 94 -12.00 24.86 18.80
CA ILE A 94 -12.34 26.21 18.33
C ILE A 94 -13.86 26.31 18.35
N ASN A 95 -14.38 27.30 19.06
CA ASN A 95 -15.82 27.54 19.07
C ASN A 95 -16.24 28.23 17.76
N PHE A 96 -16.57 27.45 16.73
CA PHE A 96 -16.96 27.98 15.41
C PHE A 96 -18.17 28.93 15.48
N PHE A 97 -19.08 28.71 16.43
CA PHE A 97 -20.24 29.57 16.62
C PHE A 97 -19.84 30.99 17.05
N SER A 98 -18.97 31.11 18.06
CA SER A 98 -18.41 32.39 18.50
C SER A 98 -17.43 32.98 17.47
N LEU A 99 -16.72 32.14 16.71
CA LEU A 99 -15.86 32.57 15.62
C LEU A 99 -16.63 33.32 14.53
N PHE A 100 -17.82 32.82 14.12
CA PHE A 100 -18.61 33.43 13.06
C PHE A 100 -19.53 34.58 13.52
N GLN A 101 -19.93 34.61 14.79
CA GLN A 101 -20.79 35.67 15.34
C GLN A 101 -19.99 36.83 15.99
N GLU A 102 -18.94 36.52 16.73
CA GLU A 102 -18.17 37.51 17.52
C GLU A 102 -16.79 37.79 16.93
N PHE A 103 -16.41 37.12 15.83
CA PHE A 103 -15.03 37.11 15.29
C PHE A 103 -13.97 36.68 16.34
N ASP A 104 -14.42 36.06 17.44
CA ASP A 104 -13.58 35.59 18.53
C ASP A 104 -13.52 34.06 18.49
N ALA A 105 -12.38 33.57 17.99
CA ALA A 105 -11.98 32.18 18.09
C ALA A 105 -11.64 31.89 19.55
N LYS A 106 -12.64 31.71 20.42
CA LYS A 106 -12.38 31.28 21.79
C LYS A 106 -11.83 29.84 21.73
N ILE A 107 -10.50 29.74 21.72
CA ILE A 107 -9.75 28.48 21.68
C ILE A 107 -9.63 27.98 23.11
N TYR A 108 -10.20 26.81 23.38
CA TYR A 108 -10.04 26.13 24.66
C TYR A 108 -9.30 24.81 24.45
N PHE A 109 -8.39 24.51 25.37
CA PHE A 109 -7.73 23.21 25.45
C PHE A 109 -8.50 22.34 26.44
N GLY A 110 -9.16 21.30 25.92
CA GLY A 110 -10.00 20.41 26.72
C GLY A 110 -11.51 20.68 26.59
N GLY A 111 -12.27 19.59 26.69
CA GLY A 111 -13.72 19.52 26.53
C GLY A 111 -14.14 18.08 26.20
N ASP A 112 -15.44 17.75 26.22
CA ASP A 112 -15.89 16.37 25.99
C ASP A 112 -15.43 15.80 24.62
N ASN A 113 -15.19 16.69 23.64
CA ASN A 113 -14.71 16.32 22.31
C ASN A 113 -13.36 15.56 22.33
N VAL A 114 -12.38 15.93 23.18
CA VAL A 114 -11.08 15.24 23.17
C VAL A 114 -11.18 13.80 23.69
N ILE A 115 -12.17 13.53 24.56
CA ILE A 115 -12.40 12.20 25.14
C ILE A 115 -12.87 11.21 24.05
N PHE A 116 -13.68 11.69 23.09
CA PHE A 116 -14.18 10.87 21.99
C PHE A 116 -13.23 10.84 20.79
N TRP A 117 -12.75 11.99 20.35
CA TRP A 117 -11.98 12.12 19.10
C TRP A 117 -10.47 11.91 19.27
N GLY A 118 -9.94 12.14 20.48
CA GLY A 118 -8.52 11.96 20.79
C GLY A 118 -8.02 10.54 20.51
N PRO A 119 -8.67 9.49 21.05
CA PRO A 119 -8.28 8.10 20.79
C PRO A 119 -8.28 7.72 19.29
N LEU A 120 -9.24 8.25 18.51
CA LEU A 120 -9.31 8.04 17.07
C LEU A 120 -8.11 8.68 16.37
N ALA A 121 -7.85 9.97 16.63
CA ALA A 121 -6.77 10.73 16.00
C ALA A 121 -5.41 10.10 16.30
N TRP A 122 -5.14 9.74 17.56
CA TRP A 122 -3.90 9.07 17.95
C TRP A 122 -3.72 7.72 17.27
N THR A 123 -4.80 6.93 17.15
CA THR A 123 -4.76 5.64 16.45
C THR A 123 -4.35 5.80 14.99
N VAL A 124 -4.92 6.80 14.30
CA VAL A 124 -4.60 7.07 12.89
C VAL A 124 -3.17 7.62 12.75
N ILE A 125 -2.73 8.54 13.61
CA ILE A 125 -1.38 9.13 13.53
C ILE A 125 -0.30 8.05 13.69
N TYR A 126 -0.34 7.29 14.78
CA TYR A 126 0.67 6.25 15.02
C TYR A 126 0.58 5.12 13.99
N GLY A 127 -0.64 4.70 13.66
CA GLY A 127 -0.86 3.65 12.69
C GLY A 127 -0.39 4.04 11.30
N LEU A 128 -0.66 5.26 10.85
CA LEU A 128 -0.24 5.77 9.54
C LEU A 128 1.27 5.95 9.47
N PHE A 129 1.90 6.44 10.55
CA PHE A 129 3.35 6.56 10.61
C PHE A 129 4.02 5.20 10.37
N VAL A 130 3.63 4.16 11.13
CA VAL A 130 4.20 2.81 10.97
C VAL A 130 3.82 2.19 9.62
N ALA A 131 2.56 2.30 9.22
CA ALA A 131 2.07 1.71 7.98
C ALA A 131 2.72 2.35 6.74
N THR A 132 3.08 3.64 6.78
CA THR A 132 3.75 4.31 5.67
C THR A 132 5.09 3.65 5.33
N PHE A 133 5.93 3.38 6.35
CA PHE A 133 7.19 2.68 6.14
C PHE A 133 6.97 1.22 5.73
N LEU A 134 6.01 0.55 6.36
CA LEU A 134 5.71 -0.84 6.08
C LEU A 134 5.23 -1.02 4.63
N THR A 135 4.26 -0.24 4.18
CA THR A 135 3.70 -0.32 2.82
C THR A 135 4.76 -0.05 1.76
N LEU A 136 5.64 0.94 1.98
CA LEU A 136 6.70 1.28 1.03
C LEU A 136 7.68 0.12 0.79
N ILE A 137 7.92 -0.72 1.79
CA ILE A 137 8.84 -1.85 1.71
C ILE A 137 8.09 -3.12 1.28
N VAL A 138 6.97 -3.42 1.94
CA VAL A 138 6.24 -4.68 1.78
C VAL A 138 5.60 -4.78 0.41
N VAL A 139 4.96 -3.70 -0.09
CA VAL A 139 4.25 -3.75 -1.38
C VAL A 139 5.18 -4.08 -2.56
N PRO A 140 6.31 -3.38 -2.78
CA PRO A 140 7.20 -3.72 -3.90
C PRO A 140 7.84 -5.09 -3.76
N ILE A 141 8.16 -5.54 -2.54
CA ILE A 141 8.71 -6.88 -2.29
C ILE A 141 7.68 -7.96 -2.59
N MET A 142 6.45 -7.80 -2.10
CA MET A 142 5.35 -8.74 -2.35
C MET A 142 5.05 -8.83 -3.83
N PHE A 143 4.99 -7.69 -4.53
CA PHE A 143 4.76 -7.66 -5.97
C PHE A 143 5.87 -8.37 -6.75
N TYR A 144 7.15 -8.09 -6.44
CA TYR A 144 8.29 -8.77 -7.04
C TYR A 144 8.24 -10.30 -6.79
N LEU A 145 7.97 -10.71 -5.55
CA LEU A 145 7.96 -12.12 -5.16
C LEU A 145 6.83 -12.88 -5.86
N ILE A 146 5.61 -12.34 -5.88
CA ILE A 146 4.46 -12.94 -6.58
C ILE A 146 4.76 -13.06 -8.08
N THR A 147 5.32 -12.01 -8.69
CA THR A 147 5.62 -12.01 -10.13
C THR A 147 6.70 -13.05 -10.46
N ARG A 148 7.77 -13.11 -9.67
CA ARG A 148 8.84 -14.12 -9.83
C ARG A 148 8.31 -15.54 -9.64
N PHE A 149 7.43 -15.74 -8.65
CA PHE A 149 6.82 -17.04 -8.40
C PHE A 149 5.93 -17.49 -9.58
N LYS A 150 5.14 -16.58 -10.14
CA LYS A 150 4.35 -16.84 -11.36
C LYS A 150 5.24 -17.21 -12.56
N MET A 151 6.34 -16.50 -12.77
CA MET A 151 7.31 -16.85 -13.84
C MET A 151 7.89 -18.26 -13.66
N TRP A 152 8.25 -18.61 -12.42
CA TRP A 152 8.80 -19.93 -12.11
C TRP A 152 7.79 -21.05 -12.38
N LEU A 153 6.52 -20.84 -12.01
CA LEU A 153 5.43 -21.78 -12.30
C LEU A 153 5.24 -21.96 -13.82
N ARG A 154 5.18 -20.87 -14.60
CA ARG A 154 5.00 -20.94 -16.06
C ARG A 154 6.15 -21.69 -16.74
N LYS A 155 7.39 -21.44 -16.31
CA LYS A 155 8.58 -22.12 -16.86
C LYS A 155 8.50 -23.63 -16.60
N LYS A 156 8.06 -24.04 -15.40
CA LYS A 156 7.90 -25.45 -15.04
C LYS A 156 6.84 -26.14 -15.91
N THR A 157 5.72 -25.48 -16.20
CA THR A 157 4.66 -26.03 -17.06
C THR A 157 5.12 -26.22 -18.50
N ILE A 158 5.82 -25.23 -19.09
CA ILE A 158 6.29 -25.34 -20.48
C ILE A 158 7.31 -26.48 -20.63
N THR A 159 8.28 -26.59 -19.71
CA THR A 159 9.28 -27.67 -19.77
C THR A 159 8.67 -29.07 -19.68
N ILE A 160 7.59 -29.26 -18.89
CA ILE A 160 6.90 -30.56 -18.80
C ILE A 160 6.25 -30.91 -20.15
N ILE A 161 5.51 -29.96 -20.75
CA ILE A 161 4.82 -30.18 -22.03
C ILE A 161 5.82 -30.51 -23.15
N GLU A 162 6.95 -29.80 -23.19
CA GLU A 162 8.00 -30.02 -24.19
C GLU A 162 8.68 -31.40 -24.01
N THR A 163 8.88 -31.83 -22.76
CA THR A 163 9.43 -33.17 -22.45
C THR A 163 8.46 -34.29 -22.82
N ASP A 164 7.16 -34.12 -22.55
CA ASP A 164 6.13 -35.11 -22.87
C ASP A 164 5.91 -35.24 -24.39
N ALA A 165 5.97 -34.13 -25.13
CA ALA A 165 5.84 -34.13 -26.59
C ALA A 165 7.01 -34.87 -27.28
N VAL A 166 8.25 -34.62 -26.84
CA VAL A 166 9.45 -35.27 -27.40
C VAL A 166 9.48 -36.77 -27.09
N ASN A 167 9.00 -37.19 -25.91
CA ASN A 167 8.90 -38.60 -25.56
C ASN A 167 7.82 -39.35 -26.38
N ASP A 168 6.71 -38.70 -26.73
CA ASP A 168 5.67 -39.29 -27.58
C ASP A 168 6.16 -39.48 -29.04
N GLU A 169 6.92 -38.52 -29.56
CA GLU A 169 7.49 -38.57 -30.91
C GLU A 169 8.54 -39.69 -31.05
N ASN A 170 9.48 -39.78 -30.11
CA ASN A 170 10.48 -40.85 -30.08
C ASN A 170 9.86 -42.25 -29.92
N SER A 171 8.74 -42.35 -29.18
CA SER A 171 8.02 -43.63 -29.02
C SER A 171 7.37 -44.10 -30.32
N LYS A 172 6.92 -43.17 -31.19
CA LYS A 172 6.33 -43.49 -32.49
C LYS A 172 7.37 -43.92 -33.51
N GLU A 173 8.54 -43.28 -33.55
CA GLU A 173 9.63 -43.68 -34.45
C GLU A 173 10.20 -45.08 -34.10
N ALA A 174 10.27 -45.41 -32.80
CA ALA A 174 10.74 -46.72 -32.35
C ALA A 174 9.81 -47.90 -32.72
N ILE A 175 8.53 -47.64 -33.02
CA ILE A 175 7.56 -48.68 -33.42
C ILE A 175 7.58 -48.91 -34.95
N LEU A 176 8.06 -47.92 -35.72
CA LEU A 176 8.10 -47.96 -37.19
C LEU A 176 9.43 -48.52 -37.76
N THR A 177 10.42 -48.83 -36.91
CA THR A 177 11.73 -49.38 -37.27
C THR A 177 11.84 -50.85 -36.88
#